data_AF-A0A645III3-F1
#
_entry.id   AF-A0A645III3-F1
#
_cell.length_a   1.000
_cell.length_b   1.000
_cell.length_c   1.000
_cell.angle_alpha   90.00
_cell.angle_beta   90.00
_cell.angle_gamma   90.00
#
_symmetry.space_group_name_H-M   'P 1'
#
loop_
_entity.id
_entity.type
_entity.pdbx_description
1 polymer ?
#
loop_
_entity_poly.entity_id
_entity_poly.type
_entity_poly.pdbx_seq_one_letter_code
_entity_poly.pdbx_strand_id
1 'polypeptide(L)'
;MPDSEKIFGETKEDLSWTHAFPEELLPKGMHIVRKDLAEKAVPSVRNLNEAYQPDKTFVTLIDGFLVSDNLSIKDIQVIDTKCAYSDHNPVQMTFSLQ
;
A
#
# COMPACT_ATOMS: atom_id res chain seq x y z
N MET A 1 -6.28 0.08 8.74
CA MET A 1 -6.15 -1.32 8.27
C MET A 1 -5.56 -2.13 9.41
N PRO A 2 -5.74 -3.46 9.47
CA PRO A 2 -4.73 -4.25 10.16
C PRO A 2 -3.36 -3.89 9.56
N ASP A 3 -2.32 -3.72 10.38
CA ASP A 3 -0.98 -3.37 9.91
C ASP A 3 -0.57 -4.28 8.75
N SER A 4 0.16 -3.76 7.74
CA SER A 4 0.54 -4.53 6.56
C SER A 4 1.23 -5.87 6.93
N GLU A 5 1.85 -5.91 8.10
CA GLU A 5 2.35 -7.10 8.80
C GLU A 5 1.34 -8.26 8.91
N LYS A 6 0.06 -7.97 9.17
CA LYS A 6 -1.01 -8.99 9.24
C LYS A 6 -1.41 -9.53 7.87
N ILE A 7 -1.13 -8.78 6.80
CA ILE A 7 -1.47 -9.16 5.42
C ILE A 7 -0.30 -9.92 4.79
N PHE A 8 0.92 -9.42 4.96
CA PHE A 8 2.12 -9.90 4.26
C PHE A 8 3.14 -10.59 5.16
N GLY A 9 2.92 -10.59 6.48
CA GLY A 9 3.87 -11.08 7.48
C GLY A 9 4.81 -9.99 7.99
N GLU A 10 5.41 -10.25 9.14
CA GLU A 10 6.42 -9.39 9.77
C GLU A 10 7.82 -9.77 9.28
N THR A 11 8.73 -8.79 9.30
CA THR A 11 10.17 -9.07 9.18
C THR A 11 10.79 -9.17 10.57
N LYS A 12 11.91 -9.90 10.69
CA LYS A 12 12.67 -9.96 11.94
C LYS A 12 13.43 -8.67 12.24
N GLU A 13 13.61 -7.84 11.24
CA GLU A 13 14.30 -6.55 11.33
C GLU A 13 13.27 -5.43 11.44
N ASP A 14 13.54 -4.45 12.30
CA ASP A 14 12.71 -3.24 12.37
C ASP A 14 13.08 -2.31 11.20
N LEU A 15 12.35 -2.46 10.10
CA LEU A 15 12.58 -1.70 8.88
C LEU A 15 11.94 -0.31 9.02
N SER A 16 12.79 0.73 9.00
CA SER A 16 12.36 2.13 9.22
C SER A 16 11.36 2.70 8.22
N TRP A 17 11.03 1.95 7.17
CA TRP A 17 10.23 2.40 6.03
C TRP A 17 8.89 1.65 5.90
N THR A 18 8.64 0.62 6.70
CA THR A 18 7.40 -0.20 6.63
C THR A 18 6.31 0.25 7.58
N HIS A 19 6.54 1.33 8.35
CA HIS A 19 5.62 1.77 9.39
C HIS A 19 4.35 2.40 8.80
N ALA A 20 3.23 2.19 9.48
CA ALA A 20 1.95 2.78 9.09
C ALA A 20 2.01 4.32 9.16
N PHE A 21 1.31 4.97 8.23
CA PHE A 21 1.14 6.42 8.27
C PHE A 21 0.37 6.82 9.56
N PRO A 22 0.85 7.83 10.32
CA PRO A 22 0.18 8.30 11.54
C PRO A 22 -1.10 9.08 11.20
N GLU A 23 -2.25 8.37 11.16
CA GLU A 23 -3.55 8.94 10.78
C GLU A 23 -3.99 10.12 11.67
N GLU A 24 -3.50 10.18 12.91
CA GLU A 24 -3.74 11.29 13.83
C GLU A 24 -3.14 12.62 13.36
N LEU A 25 -2.18 12.59 12.44
CA LEU A 25 -1.60 13.80 11.83
C LEU A 25 -2.41 14.29 10.63
N LEU A 26 -3.46 13.58 10.20
CA LEU A 26 -4.28 14.02 9.08
C LEU A 26 -5.07 15.29 9.45
N PRO A 27 -5.09 16.31 8.57
CA PRO A 27 -5.94 17.46 8.78
C PRO A 27 -7.42 17.08 8.64
N LYS A 28 -8.30 17.89 9.24
CA LYS A 28 -9.74 17.69 9.14
C LYS A 28 -10.18 17.63 7.66
N GLY A 29 -10.95 16.60 7.33
CA GLY A 29 -11.50 16.39 6.00
C GLY A 29 -10.56 15.70 5.01
N MET A 30 -9.47 15.10 5.51
CA MET A 30 -8.63 14.18 4.75
C MET A 30 -8.66 12.78 5.37
N HIS A 31 -8.57 11.76 4.52
CA HIS A 31 -8.53 10.35 4.94
C HIS A 31 -7.70 9.50 3.98
N ILE A 32 -7.22 8.34 4.45
CA ILE A 32 -6.52 7.37 3.59
C ILE A 32 -7.54 6.45 2.90
N VAL A 33 -7.36 6.21 1.60
CA VAL A 33 -8.18 5.28 0.83
C VAL A 33 -7.67 3.85 1.01
N ARG A 34 -8.56 2.94 1.46
CA ARG A 34 -8.22 1.54 1.78
C ARG A 34 -8.99 0.52 0.94
N LYS A 35 -10.32 0.69 0.85
CA LYS A 35 -11.25 -0.25 0.18
C LYS A 35 -10.86 -1.71 0.41
N ASP A 36 -10.74 -2.50 -0.66
CA ASP A 36 -10.53 -3.95 -0.66
C ASP A 36 -9.05 -4.35 -0.81
N LEU A 37 -8.12 -3.41 -0.63
CA LEU A 37 -6.68 -3.68 -0.77
C LEU A 37 -6.20 -4.76 0.20
N ALA A 38 -6.75 -4.80 1.43
CA ALA A 38 -6.38 -5.80 2.42
C ALA A 38 -6.85 -7.21 2.03
N GLU A 39 -8.05 -7.33 1.45
CA GLU A 39 -8.55 -8.63 0.97
C GLU A 39 -7.82 -9.09 -0.29
N LYS A 40 -7.47 -8.17 -1.20
CA LYS A 40 -6.71 -8.47 -2.41
C LYS A 40 -5.27 -8.90 -2.13
N ALA A 41 -4.67 -8.39 -1.03
CA ALA A 41 -3.32 -8.73 -0.58
C ALA A 41 -2.26 -8.66 -1.70
N VAL A 42 -2.36 -7.65 -2.57
CA VAL A 42 -1.34 -7.37 -3.59
C VAL A 42 -0.34 -6.36 -3.04
N PRO A 43 0.97 -6.66 -3.00
CA PRO A 43 1.96 -5.76 -2.40
C PRO A 43 2.27 -4.58 -3.32
N SER A 44 2.49 -3.41 -2.72
CA SER A 44 2.96 -2.22 -3.46
C SER A 44 4.48 -2.13 -3.54
N VAL A 45 5.22 -2.82 -2.67
CA VAL A 45 6.68 -2.73 -2.62
C VAL A 45 7.31 -4.06 -2.21
N ARG A 46 8.53 -4.30 -2.67
CA ARG A 46 9.41 -5.38 -2.21
C ARG A 46 10.61 -4.84 -1.44
N ASN A 47 11.24 -5.67 -0.63
CA ASN A 47 12.56 -5.35 -0.09
C ASN A 47 13.63 -5.30 -1.20
N LEU A 48 14.62 -4.44 -1.01
CA LEU A 48 15.69 -4.14 -1.96
C LEU A 48 17.03 -4.81 -1.65
N ASN A 49 17.12 -5.53 -0.52
CA ASN A 49 18.35 -6.22 -0.09
C ASN A 49 18.72 -7.43 -0.97
N GLU A 50 17.82 -7.88 -1.84
CA GLU A 50 18.03 -8.99 -2.76
C GLU A 50 17.34 -8.78 -4.13
N ALA A 51 17.67 -9.62 -5.09
CA ALA A 51 16.91 -9.72 -6.33
C ALA A 51 15.53 -10.30 -6.04
N TYR A 52 14.49 -9.76 -6.70
CA TYR A 52 13.12 -10.20 -6.47
C TYR A 52 12.93 -11.69 -6.79
N GLN A 53 12.42 -12.44 -5.82
CA GLN A 53 11.96 -13.81 -5.98
C GLN A 53 10.50 -13.89 -5.51
N PRO A 54 9.56 -14.26 -6.41
CA PRO A 54 8.17 -14.49 -6.02
C PRO A 54 8.08 -15.43 -4.81
N ASP A 55 7.16 -15.11 -3.90
CA ASP A 55 6.85 -15.86 -2.68
C ASP A 55 8.00 -16.02 -1.66
N LYS A 56 9.15 -15.37 -1.88
CA LYS A 56 10.31 -15.41 -0.97
C LYS A 56 10.74 -14.04 -0.51
N THR A 57 10.85 -13.09 -1.44
CA THR A 57 11.26 -11.74 -1.11
C THR A 57 10.18 -11.10 -0.24
N PHE A 58 10.60 -10.48 0.85
CA PHE A 58 9.70 -9.73 1.70
C PHE A 58 9.01 -8.63 0.89
N VAL A 59 7.69 -8.58 1.00
CA VAL A 59 6.83 -7.60 0.33
C VAL A 59 5.87 -7.00 1.33
N THR A 60 5.40 -5.79 1.06
CA THR A 60 4.41 -5.13 1.91
C THR A 60 3.61 -4.11 1.11
N LEU A 61 2.69 -3.42 1.77
CA LEU A 61 1.88 -2.33 1.23
C LEU A 61 2.18 -1.05 2.01
N ILE A 62 2.83 -0.08 1.35
CA ILE A 62 3.13 1.25 1.91
C ILE A 62 2.65 2.40 1.02
N ASP A 63 2.27 2.10 -0.23
CA ASP A 63 1.84 3.09 -1.20
C ASP A 63 0.31 3.19 -1.27
N GLY A 64 -0.20 4.41 -1.43
CA GLY A 64 -1.64 4.67 -1.47
C GLY A 64 -1.96 6.16 -1.65
N PHE A 65 -3.21 6.52 -1.38
CA PHE A 65 -3.69 7.89 -1.57
C PHE A 65 -4.28 8.47 -0.28
N LEU A 66 -3.91 9.71 0.00
CA LEU A 66 -4.63 10.63 0.89
C LEU A 66 -5.59 11.46 0.05
N VAL A 67 -6.86 11.52 0.44
CA VAL A 67 -7.88 12.23 -0.31
C VAL A 67 -8.70 13.12 0.61
N SER A 68 -9.29 14.17 0.02
CA SER A 68 -10.27 15.02 0.67
C SER A 68 -11.70 14.48 0.52
N ASP A 69 -12.59 14.90 1.43
CA ASP A 69 -13.97 14.41 1.51
C ASP A 69 -14.85 14.72 0.29
N ASN A 70 -14.44 15.66 -0.58
CA ASN A 70 -15.16 16.02 -1.81
C ASN A 70 -14.93 15.03 -2.98
N LEU A 71 -14.18 13.94 -2.76
CA LEU A 71 -13.99 12.89 -3.75
C LEU A 71 -14.96 11.73 -3.50
N SER A 72 -15.51 11.16 -4.56
CA SER A 72 -16.17 9.86 -4.56
C SER A 72 -15.23 8.81 -5.15
N ILE A 73 -14.72 7.90 -4.32
CA ILE A 73 -13.77 6.88 -4.77
C ILE A 73 -14.54 5.71 -5.39
N LYS A 74 -14.30 5.42 -6.67
CA LYS A 74 -14.93 4.33 -7.41
C LYS A 74 -14.15 3.03 -7.27
N ASP A 75 -12.83 3.09 -7.41
CA ASP A 75 -11.96 1.91 -7.31
C ASP A 75 -10.55 2.29 -6.85
N ILE A 76 -9.84 1.35 -6.23
CA ILE A 76 -8.42 1.41 -5.93
C ILE A 76 -7.81 0.01 -6.03
N GLN A 77 -6.64 -0.08 -6.63
CA GLN A 77 -5.93 -1.33 -6.79
C GLN A 77 -4.42 -1.11 -6.86
N VAL A 78 -3.67 -2.13 -6.46
CA VAL A 78 -2.26 -2.26 -6.82
C VAL A 78 -2.17 -3.08 -8.10
N ILE A 79 -1.46 -2.58 -9.11
CA ILE A 79 -1.21 -3.29 -10.36
C ILE A 79 -0.03 -4.24 -10.14
N ASP A 80 -0.30 -5.54 -10.03
CA ASP A 80 0.76 -6.54 -9.82
C ASP A 80 1.60 -6.72 -11.09
N THR A 81 2.73 -6.01 -11.16
CA THR A 81 3.73 -6.19 -12.21
C THR A 81 4.80 -7.19 -11.81
N LYS A 82 4.69 -7.82 -10.63
CA LYS A 82 5.73 -8.67 -10.04
C LYS A 82 7.09 -7.95 -9.97
N CYS A 83 7.05 -6.65 -9.67
CA CYS A 83 8.23 -5.77 -9.61
C CYS A 83 9.11 -5.80 -10.88
N ALA A 84 8.51 -6.05 -12.06
CA ALA A 84 9.26 -6.19 -13.30
C ALA A 84 9.95 -4.89 -13.76
N TYR A 85 9.43 -3.74 -13.35
CA TYR A 85 9.86 -2.42 -13.83
C TYR A 85 10.39 -1.51 -12.72
N SER A 86 10.03 -1.79 -11.47
CA SER A 86 10.46 -1.07 -10.26
C SER A 86 10.30 -2.03 -9.08
N ASP A 87 11.01 -1.77 -8.01
CA ASP A 87 10.75 -2.32 -6.67
C ASP A 87 9.38 -1.95 -6.10
N HIS A 88 8.70 -0.96 -6.68
CA HIS A 88 7.31 -0.64 -6.42
C HIS A 88 6.39 -1.13 -7.55
N ASN A 89 5.23 -1.67 -7.15
CA ASN A 89 4.08 -1.88 -8.02
C ASN A 89 3.22 -0.60 -8.04
N PRO A 90 2.72 -0.16 -9.22
CA PRO A 90 1.88 1.02 -9.30
C PRO A 90 0.57 0.87 -8.51
N VAL A 91 0.15 1.94 -7.82
CA VAL A 91 -1.17 2.03 -7.19
C VAL A 91 -2.06 2.94 -8.03
N GLN A 92 -3.21 2.43 -8.47
CA GLN A 92 -4.15 3.15 -9.32
C GLN A 92 -5.46 3.38 -8.56
N MET A 93 -5.99 4.62 -8.63
CA MET A 93 -7.28 4.99 -8.07
C MET A 93 -8.17 5.63 -9.13
N THR A 94 -9.43 5.22 -9.18
CA THR A 94 -10.47 5.86 -10.00
C THR A 94 -11.44 6.59 -9.08
N PHE A 95 -11.70 7.87 -9.34
CA PHE A 95 -12.59 8.70 -8.53
C PHE A 95 -13.41 9.66 -9.40
N SER A 96 -14.36 10.34 -8.78
CA SER A 96 -15.02 11.53 -9.33
C SER A 96 -15.12 12.62 -8.27
N LEU A 97 -15.25 13.87 -8.70
CA LEU A 97 -15.66 14.95 -7.82
C LEU A 97 -17.15 14.80 -7.47
N GLN A 98 -17.51 15.17 -6.25
CA GLN A 98 -18.91 15.29 -5.82
C GLN A 98 -19.56 16.54 -6.40
#